data_AF-A0A7S2NC93-F1
#
_entry.id   AF-A0A7S2NC93-F1
#
_cell.length_a   1.000
_cell.length_b   1.000
_cell.length_c   1.000
_cell.angle_alpha   90.00
_cell.angle_beta   90.00
_cell.angle_gamma   90.00
#
_symmetry.space_group_name_H-M   'P 1'
#
loop_
_entity.id
_entity.type
_entity.pdbx_description
1 polymer ?
#
loop_
_entity_poly.entity_id
_entity_poly.type
_entity_poly.pdbx_seq_one_letter_code
_entity_poly.pdbx_strand_id
1 'polypeptide(L)'
;NGSFARPHYAVSLAAVAGRASGEIHATLGDGVPHVVLEDYGVPDLGPSSVVWGGDADTRSGWIAGTLHVGRARSEAAITHYNVYWVNASGTRGEKVGSIPAIGFSEPVCTGNACGLVERNQDAGVYSFERGAYQDNEVATFRASGPGSVVVTRVETEEYYDTLTVAGEALSGDLSTEVPKVFELPAGPAEIAWASDASLIAGGWAFTLMQTGTDAEFLINATQPKGTSFEVVSAYGENEFGPGMKIAVLVDYDDSMPPSPAFSPALVSFEDEDPGVGVISGTVH
;
A
#
# COMPACT_ATOMS: atom_id res chain seq x y z
N ASN A 1 21.12 30.64 -19.13
CA ASN A 1 20.04 29.71 -18.70
C ASN A 1 20.38 28.30 -19.16
N GLY A 2 21.20 27.58 -18.40
CA GLY A 2 21.33 26.14 -18.56
C GLY A 2 20.35 25.48 -17.61
N SER A 3 19.32 24.82 -18.13
CA SER A 3 18.50 23.92 -17.32
C SER A 3 19.30 22.65 -17.07
N PHE A 4 19.67 22.40 -15.83
CA PHE A 4 20.29 21.13 -15.43
C PHE A 4 19.16 20.13 -15.16
N ALA A 5 19.16 18.98 -15.83
CA ALA A 5 18.31 17.88 -15.43
C ALA A 5 18.77 17.41 -14.03
N ARG A 6 17.84 17.25 -13.08
CA ARG A 6 18.19 16.74 -11.75
C ARG A 6 18.85 15.36 -11.92
N PRO A 7 20.08 15.15 -11.40
CA PRO A 7 20.60 13.81 -11.27
C PRO A 7 19.67 13.01 -10.36
N HIS A 8 19.28 11.81 -10.78
CA HIS A 8 18.54 10.90 -9.91
C HIS A 8 19.32 10.73 -8.59
N TYR A 9 18.62 10.82 -7.46
CA TYR A 9 19.16 10.64 -6.09
C TYR A 9 20.09 11.74 -5.55
N ALA A 10 20.19 12.90 -6.20
CA ALA A 10 20.92 14.03 -5.63
C ALA A 10 20.17 14.61 -4.41
N VAL A 11 20.71 14.40 -3.21
CA VAL A 11 20.16 14.93 -1.94
C VAL A 11 20.64 16.35 -1.62
N SER A 12 21.72 16.80 -2.26
CA SER A 12 22.26 18.13 -2.08
C SER A 12 23.03 18.62 -3.30
N LEU A 13 23.15 19.93 -3.43
CA LEU A 13 24.01 20.58 -4.41
C LEU A 13 25.12 21.33 -3.65
N ALA A 14 26.38 21.00 -3.94
CA ALA A 14 27.54 21.67 -3.38
C ALA A 14 28.17 22.58 -4.44
N ALA A 15 28.46 23.83 -4.06
CA ALA A 15 29.21 24.75 -4.92
C ALA A 15 30.67 24.81 -4.47
N VAL A 16 31.59 24.52 -5.39
CA VAL A 16 33.05 24.60 -5.15
C VAL A 16 33.69 25.63 -6.06
N ALA A 17 34.67 26.37 -5.54
CA ALA A 17 35.52 27.25 -6.34
C ALA A 17 36.81 26.51 -6.73
N GLY A 18 37.06 26.34 -8.03
CA GLY A 18 38.31 25.81 -8.55
C GLY A 18 39.31 26.92 -8.92
N ARG A 19 40.62 26.60 -8.92
CA ARG A 19 41.65 27.41 -9.61
C ARG A 19 42.03 26.73 -10.93
N ALA A 20 42.69 27.46 -11.83
CA ALA A 20 43.07 26.98 -13.17
C ALA A 20 43.94 25.69 -13.20
N SER A 21 44.39 25.19 -12.05
CA SER A 21 45.17 23.95 -11.91
C SER A 21 44.39 22.73 -11.40
N GLY A 22 43.07 22.85 -11.18
CA GLY A 22 42.22 21.73 -10.76
C GLY A 22 41.08 22.11 -9.80
N GLU A 23 40.01 21.31 -9.82
CA GLU A 23 38.87 21.44 -8.90
C GLU A 23 39.24 20.98 -7.49
N ILE A 24 38.72 21.67 -6.47
CA ILE A 24 38.80 21.22 -5.08
C ILE A 24 37.70 20.17 -4.90
N HIS A 25 38.07 18.94 -4.49
CA HIS A 25 37.10 17.94 -4.08
C HIS A 25 36.27 18.47 -2.91
N ALA A 26 34.95 18.62 -3.10
CA ALA A 26 34.02 18.90 -2.00
C ALA A 26 33.77 17.60 -1.23
N THR A 27 34.31 17.52 -0.03
CA THR A 27 33.83 16.57 0.98
C THR A 27 32.67 17.24 1.73
N LEU A 28 31.47 16.67 1.67
CA LEU A 28 30.33 17.11 2.46
C LEU A 28 30.69 16.98 3.95
N GLY A 29 30.81 18.10 4.67
CA GLY A 29 31.15 18.12 6.10
C GLY A 29 32.07 19.26 6.54
N ASP A 30 32.92 19.78 5.63
CA ASP A 30 34.01 20.72 6.00
C ASP A 30 33.68 22.20 5.68
N GLY A 31 32.46 22.65 5.99
CA GLY A 31 32.07 24.05 5.81
C GLY A 31 31.85 24.49 4.35
N VAL A 32 31.74 23.53 3.42
CA VAL A 32 31.31 23.80 2.04
C VAL A 32 29.84 24.23 2.04
N PRO A 33 29.49 25.39 1.46
CA PRO A 33 28.10 25.78 1.30
C PRO A 33 27.40 24.77 0.39
N HIS A 34 26.40 24.10 0.95
CA HIS A 34 25.54 23.17 0.26
C HIS A 34 24.08 23.61 0.42
N VAL A 35 23.26 23.31 -0.58
CA VAL A 35 21.81 23.44 -0.52
C VAL A 35 21.22 22.05 -0.53
N VAL A 36 20.36 21.76 0.45
CA VAL A 36 19.52 20.56 0.42
C VAL A 36 18.55 20.71 -0.74
N LEU A 37 18.50 19.69 -1.60
CA LEU A 37 17.51 19.63 -2.66
C LEU A 37 16.25 18.99 -2.07
N GLU A 38 15.26 19.81 -1.75
CA GLU A 38 13.93 19.32 -1.46
C GLU A 38 13.17 19.14 -2.78
N ASP A 39 12.64 17.95 -2.97
CA ASP A 39 11.75 17.71 -4.10
C ASP A 39 10.39 18.37 -3.83
N TYR A 40 9.84 19.03 -4.85
CA TYR A 40 8.52 19.62 -4.73
C TYR A 40 7.52 18.57 -5.17
N GLY A 41 6.97 17.84 -4.20
CA GLY A 41 5.85 16.94 -4.42
C GLY A 41 4.54 17.59 -3.98
N VAL A 42 3.48 17.32 -4.74
CA VAL A 42 2.10 17.60 -4.34
C VAL A 42 1.36 16.28 -4.50
N PRO A 43 0.74 15.75 -3.43
CA PRO A 43 -0.03 14.54 -3.57
C PRO A 43 -1.23 14.78 -4.49
N ASP A 44 -1.55 13.79 -5.30
CA ASP A 44 -2.70 13.76 -6.21
C ASP A 44 -3.73 12.70 -5.81
N LEU A 45 -3.44 11.94 -4.76
CA LEU A 45 -4.27 10.86 -4.22
C LEU A 45 -4.47 11.03 -2.70
N GLY A 46 -5.70 10.78 -2.27
CA GLY A 46 -6.11 10.76 -0.86
C GLY A 46 -6.07 9.36 -0.25
N PRO A 47 -6.22 9.23 1.08
CA PRO A 47 -6.53 7.94 1.69
C PRO A 47 -7.79 7.32 1.08
N SER A 48 -7.82 5.99 0.94
CA SER A 48 -8.96 5.27 0.37
C SER A 48 -10.14 5.20 1.36
N SER A 49 -9.84 5.06 2.65
CA SER A 49 -10.83 4.99 3.73
C SER A 49 -10.25 5.57 5.03
N VAL A 50 -11.15 5.97 5.95
CA VAL A 50 -10.81 6.28 7.34
C VAL A 50 -11.95 5.79 8.20
N VAL A 51 -11.65 5.00 9.24
CA VAL A 51 -12.63 4.41 10.14
C VAL A 51 -12.15 4.58 11.58
N TRP A 52 -13.01 5.10 12.45
CA TRP A 52 -12.76 5.11 13.89
C TRP A 52 -13.05 3.72 14.46
N GLY A 53 -12.07 3.10 15.11
CA GLY A 53 -12.20 1.77 15.71
C GLY A 53 -13.07 1.73 16.95
N GLY A 54 -13.58 2.88 17.42
CA GLY A 54 -14.36 3.01 18.64
C GLY A 54 -13.52 3.54 19.80
N ASP A 55 -14.22 3.92 20.86
CA ASP A 55 -13.61 4.45 22.07
C ASP A 55 -13.23 3.33 23.05
N ALA A 56 -11.96 3.32 23.47
CA ALA A 56 -11.39 2.38 24.41
C ALA A 56 -11.28 2.97 25.83
N ASP A 57 -11.60 4.25 26.03
CA ASP A 57 -11.64 4.91 27.34
C ASP A 57 -13.09 5.05 27.80
N THR A 58 -13.45 4.45 28.93
CA THR A 58 -14.84 4.49 29.42
C THR A 58 -15.15 5.74 30.24
N ARG A 59 -14.16 6.62 30.49
CA ARG A 59 -14.36 7.83 31.26
C ARG A 59 -15.09 8.86 30.40
N SER A 60 -16.29 9.23 30.82
CA SER A 60 -17.09 10.28 30.16
C SER A 60 -16.26 11.52 29.80
N GLY A 61 -16.31 11.92 28.52
CA GLY A 61 -15.60 13.09 28.00
C GLY A 61 -14.12 12.83 27.69
N TRP A 62 -13.68 11.58 27.66
CA TRP A 62 -12.35 11.17 27.23
C TRP A 62 -12.50 10.09 26.18
N ILE A 63 -11.65 10.18 25.15
CA ILE A 63 -11.55 9.15 24.13
C ILE A 63 -10.16 8.52 24.11
N ALA A 64 -10.08 7.24 23.81
CA ALA A 64 -8.86 6.56 23.38
C ALA A 64 -9.21 5.54 22.29
N GLY A 65 -8.27 5.11 21.46
CA GLY A 65 -8.57 4.06 20.49
C GLY A 65 -7.74 4.16 19.23
N THR A 66 -8.12 3.39 18.21
CA THR A 66 -7.37 3.28 16.96
C THR A 66 -8.16 3.88 15.82
N LEU A 67 -7.51 4.75 15.05
CA LEU A 67 -8.01 5.22 13.77
C LEU A 67 -7.40 4.35 12.66
N HIS A 68 -8.22 3.65 11.91
CA HIS A 68 -7.81 2.86 10.75
C HIS A 68 -7.88 3.72 9.49
N VAL A 69 -6.79 3.77 8.74
CA VAL A 69 -6.66 4.57 7.52
C VAL A 69 -6.29 3.65 6.36
N GLY A 70 -7.20 3.46 5.42
CA GLY A 70 -6.89 2.82 4.15
C GLY A 70 -5.95 3.73 3.36
N ARG A 71 -4.78 3.22 3.00
CA ARG A 71 -3.78 3.97 2.24
C ARG A 71 -4.31 4.34 0.86
N ALA A 72 -3.71 5.35 0.26
CA ALA A 72 -3.98 5.73 -1.12
C ALA A 72 -3.58 4.57 -2.04
N ARG A 73 -4.25 4.43 -3.20
CA ARG A 73 -3.90 3.42 -4.22
C ARG A 73 -2.43 3.49 -4.69
N SER A 74 -1.78 4.65 -4.50
CA SER A 74 -0.35 4.82 -4.68
C SER A 74 0.16 5.94 -3.77
N GLU A 75 1.27 5.68 -3.08
CA GLU A 75 1.97 6.64 -2.21
C GLU A 75 3.18 7.28 -2.90
N ALA A 76 3.34 7.14 -4.22
CA ALA A 76 4.52 7.67 -4.92
C ALA A 76 4.74 9.19 -4.71
N ALA A 77 3.67 9.95 -4.51
CA ALA A 77 3.69 11.38 -4.19
C ALA A 77 3.20 11.69 -2.76
N ILE A 78 3.26 10.71 -1.84
CA ILE A 78 2.81 10.86 -0.45
C ILE A 78 3.99 10.53 0.48
N THR A 79 4.30 11.44 1.39
CA THR A 79 5.29 11.20 2.45
C THR A 79 4.63 10.76 3.75
N HIS A 80 3.41 11.23 4.00
CA HIS A 80 2.64 10.89 5.19
C HIS A 80 1.16 11.27 5.01
N TYR A 81 0.33 10.83 5.95
CA TYR A 81 -1.04 11.31 6.15
C TYR A 81 -1.09 12.15 7.41
N ASN A 82 -1.70 13.33 7.34
CA ASN A 82 -1.96 14.16 8.52
C ASN A 82 -3.36 13.88 9.06
N VAL A 83 -3.46 13.77 10.39
CA VAL A 83 -4.72 13.57 11.12
C VAL A 83 -5.04 14.85 11.87
N TYR A 84 -6.24 15.39 11.66
CA TYR A 84 -6.72 16.61 12.29
C TYR A 84 -8.03 16.35 13.04
N TRP A 85 -8.24 17.10 14.11
CA TRP A 85 -9.58 17.26 14.66
C TRP A 85 -10.46 18.03 13.68
N VAL A 86 -11.73 17.65 13.59
CA VAL A 86 -12.76 18.47 12.96
C VAL A 86 -13.66 19.00 14.04
N ASN A 87 -13.78 20.32 14.14
CA ASN A 87 -14.59 20.94 15.17
C ASN A 87 -16.10 20.77 14.89
N ALA A 88 -16.94 21.15 15.85
CA ALA A 88 -18.40 21.05 15.71
C ALA A 88 -18.97 21.88 14.54
N SER A 89 -18.25 22.88 14.03
CA SER A 89 -18.64 23.64 12.83
C SER A 89 -18.26 22.95 11.51
N GLY A 90 -17.63 21.78 11.57
CA GLY A 90 -17.18 21.03 10.40
C GLY A 90 -15.90 21.58 9.78
N THR A 91 -15.18 22.48 10.46
CA THR A 91 -13.91 23.00 9.97
C THR A 91 -12.75 22.26 10.62
N ARG A 92 -11.67 22.12 9.86
CA ARG A 92 -10.42 21.55 10.35
C ARG A 92 -9.88 22.36 11.55
N GLY A 93 -9.51 21.65 12.59
CA GLY A 93 -8.93 22.18 13.83
C GLY A 93 -7.46 21.79 13.98
N GLU A 94 -7.05 21.52 15.22
CA GLU A 94 -5.67 21.19 15.55
C GLU A 94 -5.24 19.83 14.97
N LYS A 95 -3.96 19.74 14.60
CA LYS A 95 -3.33 18.48 14.17
C LYS A 95 -3.19 17.54 15.36
N VAL A 96 -3.65 16.31 15.19
CA VAL A 96 -3.50 15.21 16.16
C VAL A 96 -2.15 14.55 15.99
N GLY A 97 -1.75 14.28 14.74
CA GLY A 97 -0.49 13.64 14.41
C GLY A 97 -0.38 13.31 12.93
N SER A 98 0.54 12.40 12.61
CA SER A 98 0.80 11.95 11.24
C SER A 98 1.09 10.45 11.18
N ILE A 99 0.76 9.84 10.06
CA ILE A 99 1.04 8.43 9.74
C ILE A 99 2.04 8.42 8.57
N PRO A 100 3.22 7.81 8.69
CA PRO A 100 4.17 7.76 7.59
C PRO A 100 3.65 6.94 6.41
N ALA A 101 3.94 7.39 5.19
CA ALA A 101 3.83 6.56 4.00
C ALA A 101 4.87 5.44 4.05
N ILE A 102 4.54 4.29 3.47
CA ILE A 102 5.43 3.13 3.36
C ILE A 102 5.84 2.83 1.92
N GLY A 103 5.36 3.65 0.97
CA GLY A 103 5.54 3.44 -0.46
C GLY A 103 4.56 2.42 -1.04
N PHE A 104 3.38 2.28 -0.44
CA PHE A 104 2.34 1.38 -0.92
C PHE A 104 1.88 1.77 -2.33
N SER A 105 1.70 0.78 -3.20
CA SER A 105 1.13 0.93 -4.54
C SER A 105 0.37 -0.33 -4.93
N GLU A 106 -0.89 -0.16 -5.29
CA GLU A 106 -1.71 -1.21 -5.89
C GLU A 106 -1.10 -1.71 -7.21
N PRO A 107 -1.39 -2.96 -7.63
CA PRO A 107 -0.83 -3.53 -8.84
C PRO A 107 -1.39 -2.91 -10.12
N VAL A 108 -0.48 -2.36 -10.92
CA VAL A 108 -0.78 -1.81 -12.25
C VAL A 108 -0.15 -2.72 -13.31
N CYS A 109 -0.94 -3.10 -14.31
CA CYS A 109 -0.45 -3.85 -15.46
C CYS A 109 -0.16 -2.89 -16.61
N THR A 110 1.01 -3.00 -17.23
CA THR A 110 1.38 -2.28 -18.46
C THR A 110 1.94 -3.23 -19.50
N GLY A 111 1.72 -2.97 -20.79
CA GLY A 111 2.15 -3.86 -21.88
C GLY A 111 1.01 -4.18 -22.85
N ASN A 112 1.33 -4.78 -24.01
CA ASN A 112 0.33 -5.08 -25.04
C ASN A 112 -0.66 -6.17 -24.60
N ALA A 113 -0.26 -7.06 -23.70
CA ALA A 113 -1.08 -8.17 -23.22
C ALA A 113 -1.99 -7.80 -22.05
N CYS A 114 -1.79 -6.65 -21.38
CA CYS A 114 -2.56 -6.29 -20.20
C CYS A 114 -4.06 -6.13 -20.43
N GLY A 115 -4.49 -5.82 -21.66
CA GLY A 115 -5.90 -5.80 -22.03
C GLY A 115 -6.52 -7.19 -22.21
N LEU A 116 -5.69 -8.23 -22.26
CA LEU A 116 -6.04 -9.64 -22.43
C LEU A 116 -5.90 -10.44 -21.12
N VAL A 117 -5.32 -9.84 -20.08
CA VAL A 117 -5.17 -10.44 -18.75
C VAL A 117 -6.46 -10.22 -17.98
N GLU A 118 -7.08 -11.31 -17.54
CA GLU A 118 -8.20 -11.27 -16.62
C GLU A 118 -7.70 -10.84 -15.24
N ARG A 119 -8.39 -9.87 -14.65
CA ARG A 119 -8.05 -9.30 -13.34
C ARG A 119 -9.28 -9.35 -12.44
N ASN A 120 -9.10 -9.85 -11.22
CA ASN A 120 -10.09 -9.70 -10.16
C ASN A 120 -9.42 -9.12 -8.90
N GLN A 121 -10.20 -8.44 -8.07
CA GLN A 121 -9.76 -7.85 -6.81
C GLN A 121 -10.83 -8.11 -5.75
N ASP A 122 -10.42 -8.73 -4.64
CA ASP A 122 -11.27 -8.94 -3.48
C ASP A 122 -10.47 -8.67 -2.20
N ALA A 123 -10.94 -7.74 -1.37
CA ALA A 123 -10.36 -7.42 -0.05
C ALA A 123 -8.82 -7.32 0.01
N GLY A 124 -8.17 -6.67 -0.96
CA GLY A 124 -6.69 -6.50 -0.99
C GLY A 124 -5.92 -7.68 -1.60
N VAL A 125 -6.64 -8.69 -2.08
CA VAL A 125 -6.13 -9.82 -2.86
C VAL A 125 -6.41 -9.58 -4.34
N TYR A 126 -5.38 -9.62 -5.16
CA TYR A 126 -5.46 -9.38 -6.60
C TYR A 126 -5.16 -10.69 -7.34
N SER A 127 -6.08 -11.16 -8.17
CA SER A 127 -5.82 -12.31 -9.05
C SER A 127 -5.62 -11.85 -10.48
N PHE A 128 -4.65 -12.48 -11.14
CA PHE A 128 -4.30 -12.24 -12.53
C PHE A 128 -4.25 -13.58 -13.25
N GLU A 129 -4.97 -13.66 -14.36
CA GLU A 129 -5.01 -14.85 -15.18
C GLU A 129 -4.85 -14.49 -16.65
N ARG A 130 -4.00 -15.26 -17.32
CA ARG A 130 -3.90 -15.29 -18.77
C ARG A 130 -4.13 -16.74 -19.18
N GLY A 131 -5.24 -17.00 -19.87
CA GLY A 131 -5.46 -18.30 -20.54
C GLY A 131 -4.57 -18.45 -21.77
N ALA A 132 -5.02 -19.20 -22.78
CA ALA A 132 -4.27 -19.39 -24.02
C ALA A 132 -3.80 -18.06 -24.65
N TYR A 133 -2.48 -17.91 -24.79
CA TYR A 133 -1.82 -16.65 -25.15
C TYR A 133 -1.51 -16.52 -26.64
N GLN A 134 -1.03 -15.35 -27.04
CA GLN A 134 -0.55 -15.05 -28.39
C GLN A 134 0.97 -14.82 -28.39
N ASP A 135 1.54 -14.90 -29.58
CA ASP A 135 2.94 -14.55 -29.85
C ASP A 135 3.22 -13.07 -29.52
N ASN A 136 4.43 -12.77 -29.05
CA ASN A 136 4.95 -11.44 -28.75
C ASN A 136 4.11 -10.65 -27.72
N GLU A 137 3.50 -11.35 -26.77
CA GLU A 137 2.84 -10.76 -25.62
C GLU A 137 3.88 -10.26 -24.61
N VAL A 138 3.62 -9.10 -24.04
CA VAL A 138 4.38 -8.52 -22.93
C VAL A 138 3.38 -7.92 -21.95
N ALA A 139 3.50 -8.31 -20.68
CA ALA A 139 2.82 -7.66 -19.57
C ALA A 139 3.78 -7.48 -18.39
N THR A 140 3.73 -6.32 -17.76
CA THR A 140 4.50 -6.00 -16.57
C THR A 140 3.55 -5.52 -15.49
N PHE A 141 3.52 -6.24 -14.37
CA PHE A 141 2.75 -5.90 -13.18
C PHE A 141 3.67 -5.23 -12.18
N ARG A 142 3.40 -3.96 -11.88
CA ARG A 142 4.12 -3.20 -10.86
C ARG A 142 3.27 -3.03 -9.63
N ALA A 143 3.81 -3.39 -8.48
CA ALA A 143 3.16 -3.29 -7.19
C ALA A 143 4.20 -2.89 -6.12
N SER A 144 3.79 -2.82 -4.86
CA SER A 144 4.70 -2.71 -3.72
C SER A 144 4.61 -3.94 -2.81
N GLY A 145 5.74 -4.42 -2.30
CA GLY A 145 5.73 -5.21 -1.08
C GLY A 145 5.69 -4.33 0.18
N PRO A 146 5.55 -4.92 1.37
CA PRO A 146 5.60 -6.36 1.62
C PRO A 146 4.33 -7.10 1.20
N GLY A 147 4.47 -8.34 0.76
CA GLY A 147 3.35 -9.16 0.31
C GLY A 147 3.81 -10.52 -0.18
N SER A 148 2.91 -11.29 -0.78
CA SER A 148 3.23 -12.58 -1.38
C SER A 148 2.55 -12.75 -2.73
N VAL A 149 3.20 -13.52 -3.61
CA VAL A 149 2.66 -13.96 -4.89
C VAL A 149 2.51 -15.48 -4.83
N VAL A 150 1.30 -15.96 -5.07
CA VAL A 150 0.99 -17.39 -5.19
C VAL A 150 0.71 -17.69 -6.64
N VAL A 151 1.64 -18.33 -7.33
CA VAL A 151 1.46 -18.80 -8.71
C VAL A 151 0.71 -20.13 -8.66
N THR A 152 -0.44 -20.21 -9.32
CA THR A 152 -1.35 -21.36 -9.26
C THR A 152 -1.40 -22.16 -10.56
N ARG A 153 -0.96 -21.58 -11.69
CA ARG A 153 -0.88 -22.27 -12.98
C ARG A 153 0.26 -21.68 -13.82
N VAL A 154 1.03 -22.54 -14.47
CA VAL A 154 1.98 -22.20 -15.55
C VAL A 154 1.97 -23.34 -16.56
N GLU A 155 1.50 -23.04 -17.76
CA GLU A 155 1.40 -23.93 -18.91
C GLU A 155 1.81 -23.13 -20.15
N THR A 156 3.12 -23.01 -20.36
CA THR A 156 3.77 -22.11 -21.33
C THR A 156 4.78 -22.88 -22.18
N GLU A 157 5.29 -22.30 -23.27
CA GLU A 157 6.43 -22.89 -23.98
C GLU A 157 7.65 -22.93 -23.06
N GLU A 158 8.24 -24.11 -22.89
CA GLU A 158 9.38 -24.32 -22.00
C GLU A 158 10.58 -23.46 -22.47
N TYR A 159 11.16 -22.68 -21.55
CA TYR A 159 12.32 -21.78 -21.73
C TYR A 159 12.13 -20.51 -22.57
N TYR A 160 11.08 -20.40 -23.39
CA TYR A 160 10.88 -19.25 -24.28
C TYR A 160 9.85 -18.28 -23.73
N ASP A 161 8.71 -18.80 -23.31
CA ASP A 161 7.62 -18.01 -22.77
C ASP A 161 7.68 -18.04 -21.24
N THR A 162 7.88 -16.87 -20.64
CA THR A 162 8.29 -16.80 -19.22
C THR A 162 7.40 -15.87 -18.41
N LEU A 163 6.91 -16.39 -17.29
CA LEU A 163 6.39 -15.60 -16.18
C LEU A 163 7.50 -15.44 -15.14
N THR A 164 8.04 -14.23 -15.00
CA THR A 164 9.07 -13.90 -14.02
C THR A 164 8.46 -13.31 -12.76
N VAL A 165 8.68 -13.97 -11.61
CA VAL A 165 8.22 -13.54 -10.29
C VAL A 165 9.41 -13.49 -9.34
N ALA A 166 9.61 -12.35 -8.66
CA ALA A 166 10.72 -12.16 -7.71
C ALA A 166 12.12 -12.52 -8.28
N GLY A 167 12.32 -12.32 -9.59
CA GLY A 167 13.56 -12.65 -10.30
C GLY A 167 13.69 -14.10 -10.76
N GLU A 168 12.73 -14.97 -10.44
CA GLU A 168 12.68 -16.34 -10.93
C GLU A 168 11.77 -16.44 -12.16
N ALA A 169 12.30 -16.99 -13.26
CA ALA A 169 11.56 -17.24 -14.49
C ALA A 169 10.88 -18.62 -14.44
N LEU A 170 9.57 -18.64 -14.66
CA LEU A 170 8.73 -19.84 -14.72
C LEU A 170 8.30 -20.06 -16.18
N SER A 171 8.46 -21.29 -16.67
CA SER A 171 8.08 -21.68 -18.03
C SER A 171 7.74 -23.17 -18.08
N GLY A 172 7.11 -23.65 -19.16
CA GLY A 172 6.73 -25.06 -19.32
C GLY A 172 5.40 -25.41 -18.65
N ASP A 173 5.20 -26.71 -18.37
CA ASP A 173 4.08 -27.23 -17.56
C ASP A 173 4.57 -27.47 -16.13
N LEU A 174 4.13 -26.62 -15.20
CA LEU A 174 4.48 -26.71 -13.78
C LEU A 174 3.33 -27.25 -12.91
N SER A 175 2.39 -28.00 -13.49
CA SER A 175 1.20 -28.52 -12.77
C SER A 175 1.52 -29.34 -11.51
N THR A 176 2.71 -29.94 -11.41
CA THR A 176 3.16 -30.69 -10.21
C THR A 176 3.99 -29.85 -9.23
N GLU A 177 4.36 -28.62 -9.58
CA GLU A 177 5.20 -27.72 -8.78
C GLU A 177 4.42 -26.53 -8.19
N VAL A 178 3.22 -26.26 -8.71
CA VAL A 178 2.30 -25.25 -8.18
C VAL A 178 1.37 -25.84 -7.10
N PRO A 179 0.91 -25.06 -6.11
CA PRO A 179 1.12 -23.62 -5.95
C PRO A 179 2.55 -23.28 -5.50
N LYS A 180 3.15 -22.28 -6.13
CA LYS A 180 4.46 -21.75 -5.77
C LYS A 180 4.32 -20.37 -5.13
N VAL A 181 4.91 -20.19 -3.95
CA VAL A 181 4.78 -18.96 -3.15
C VAL A 181 6.08 -18.18 -3.20
N PHE A 182 5.97 -16.88 -3.48
CA PHE A 182 7.07 -15.93 -3.51
C PHE A 182 6.79 -14.81 -2.52
N GLU A 183 7.75 -14.53 -1.66
CA GLU A 183 7.69 -13.37 -0.76
C GLU A 183 8.19 -12.12 -1.49
N LEU A 184 7.41 -11.05 -1.41
CA LEU A 184 7.78 -9.73 -1.90
C LEU A 184 8.31 -8.91 -0.73
N PRO A 185 9.61 -8.51 -0.73
CA PRO A 185 10.14 -7.63 0.30
C PRO A 185 9.51 -6.24 0.20
N ALA A 186 9.63 -5.45 1.28
CA ALA A 186 9.19 -4.07 1.27
C ALA A 186 9.82 -3.25 0.14
N GLY A 187 9.01 -2.45 -0.54
CA GLY A 187 9.44 -1.61 -1.66
C GLY A 187 8.84 -2.03 -3.00
N PRO A 188 9.27 -1.43 -4.12
CA PRO A 188 8.73 -1.72 -5.44
C PRO A 188 8.97 -3.18 -5.84
N ALA A 189 7.93 -3.82 -6.37
CA ALA A 189 7.95 -5.18 -6.88
C ALA A 189 7.48 -5.21 -8.33
N GLU A 190 8.09 -6.10 -9.12
CA GLU A 190 7.74 -6.31 -10.52
C GLU A 190 7.53 -7.80 -10.80
N ILE A 191 6.45 -8.11 -11.50
CA ILE A 191 6.17 -9.43 -12.09
C ILE A 191 6.06 -9.20 -13.59
N ALA A 192 6.70 -10.04 -14.41
CA ALA A 192 6.75 -9.84 -15.85
C ALA A 192 6.31 -11.11 -16.59
N TRP A 193 5.55 -10.91 -17.66
CA TRP A 193 5.17 -11.93 -18.64
C TRP A 193 5.74 -11.52 -19.99
N ALA A 194 6.35 -12.47 -20.70
CA ALA A 194 6.75 -12.31 -22.07
C ALA A 194 6.56 -13.63 -22.84
N SER A 195 6.03 -13.55 -24.06
CA SER A 195 6.06 -14.64 -25.03
C SER A 195 6.90 -14.29 -26.26
N ASP A 196 7.40 -15.32 -26.93
CA ASP A 196 8.20 -15.21 -28.14
C ASP A 196 7.34 -15.19 -29.42
N ALA A 197 7.94 -15.39 -30.60
CA ALA A 197 7.25 -15.31 -31.88
C ALA A 197 6.61 -16.64 -32.33
N SER A 198 6.42 -17.62 -31.44
CA SER A 198 5.90 -18.93 -31.76
C SER A 198 5.16 -19.62 -30.59
N LEU A 199 4.80 -20.90 -30.80
CA LEU A 199 4.15 -21.86 -29.90
C LEU A 199 3.35 -21.28 -28.72
N ILE A 200 2.02 -21.39 -28.80
CA ILE A 200 1.13 -21.00 -27.71
C ILE A 200 0.72 -22.21 -26.85
N ALA A 201 0.47 -21.98 -25.55
CA ALA A 201 0.05 -22.99 -24.59
C ALA A 201 -1.11 -22.49 -23.69
N GLY A 202 -1.32 -23.12 -22.52
CA GLY A 202 -2.46 -22.87 -21.61
C GLY A 202 -2.41 -21.56 -20.83
N GLY A 203 -1.24 -20.91 -20.76
CA GLY A 203 -1.00 -19.62 -20.10
C GLY A 203 -0.61 -19.75 -18.63
N TRP A 204 -1.00 -18.79 -17.80
CA TRP A 204 -0.56 -18.70 -16.42
C TRP A 204 -1.60 -18.02 -15.53
N ALA A 205 -1.49 -18.24 -14.21
CA ALA A 205 -2.32 -17.58 -13.21
C ALA A 205 -1.54 -17.37 -11.91
N PHE A 206 -1.74 -16.21 -11.28
CA PHE A 206 -1.20 -15.93 -9.95
C PHE A 206 -2.12 -15.01 -9.13
N THR A 207 -1.97 -15.09 -7.81
CA THR A 207 -2.60 -14.21 -6.85
C THR A 207 -1.53 -13.39 -6.14
N LEU A 208 -1.72 -12.08 -6.05
CA LEU A 208 -0.90 -11.15 -5.29
C LEU A 208 -1.66 -10.70 -4.04
N MET A 209 -1.08 -10.95 -2.87
CA MET A 209 -1.57 -10.45 -1.59
C MET A 209 -0.60 -9.39 -1.07
N GLN A 210 -1.06 -8.15 -0.95
CA GLN A 210 -0.24 -7.07 -0.40
C GLN A 210 -0.60 -6.83 1.07
N THR A 211 0.40 -6.51 1.88
CA THR A 211 0.21 -6.08 3.26
C THR A 211 0.38 -4.57 3.37
N GLY A 212 -0.14 -3.99 4.46
CA GLY A 212 -0.06 -2.56 4.71
C GLY A 212 -1.01 -1.72 3.88
N THR A 213 -2.08 -2.31 3.33
CA THR A 213 -3.22 -1.59 2.71
C THR A 213 -3.85 -0.60 3.67
N ASP A 214 -3.81 -0.94 4.96
CA ASP A 214 -4.32 -0.14 6.06
C ASP A 214 -3.19 0.28 7.00
N ALA A 215 -3.33 1.48 7.54
CA ALA A 215 -2.45 2.02 8.56
C ALA A 215 -3.25 2.31 9.82
N GLU A 216 -2.65 2.08 10.97
CA GLU A 216 -3.25 2.36 12.26
C GLU A 216 -2.63 3.61 12.88
N PHE A 217 -3.47 4.45 13.46
CA PHE A 217 -3.06 5.61 14.23
C PHE A 217 -3.67 5.54 15.62
N LEU A 218 -2.80 5.29 16.62
CA LEU A 218 -3.21 5.20 18.01
C LEU A 218 -3.48 6.60 18.59
N ILE A 219 -4.66 6.75 19.17
CA ILE A 219 -5.08 7.93 19.88
C ILE A 219 -5.02 7.62 21.36
N ASN A 220 -4.06 8.25 22.04
CA ASN A 220 -3.95 8.17 23.49
C ASN A 220 -5.14 8.89 24.14
N ALA A 221 -5.49 8.44 25.35
CA ALA A 221 -6.54 9.03 26.17
C ALA A 221 -6.47 10.56 26.19
N THR A 222 -7.50 11.22 25.64
CA THR A 222 -7.56 12.68 25.51
C THR A 222 -8.98 13.18 25.52
N GLN A 223 -9.18 14.45 25.89
CA GLN A 223 -10.47 15.09 25.74
C GLN A 223 -10.72 15.41 24.27
N PRO A 224 -11.86 15.01 23.69
CA PRO A 224 -12.15 15.27 22.29
C PRO A 224 -12.25 16.77 22.04
N LYS A 225 -11.47 17.26 21.07
CA LYS A 225 -11.49 18.67 20.62
C LYS A 225 -12.40 18.90 19.42
N GLY A 226 -13.06 17.84 18.96
CA GLY A 226 -13.84 17.81 17.74
C GLY A 226 -14.82 16.63 17.72
N THR A 227 -15.65 16.59 16.69
CA THR A 227 -16.68 15.56 16.48
C THR A 227 -16.26 14.48 15.47
N SER A 228 -15.12 14.68 14.81
CA SER A 228 -14.55 13.71 13.86
C SER A 228 -13.05 13.93 13.68
N PHE A 229 -12.42 12.96 13.02
CA PHE A 229 -11.07 13.06 12.50
C PHE A 229 -11.10 13.28 11.00
N GLU A 230 -10.29 14.20 10.51
CA GLU A 230 -10.01 14.37 9.09
C GLU A 230 -8.60 13.86 8.81
N VAL A 231 -8.47 13.02 7.77
CA VAL A 231 -7.19 12.51 7.31
C VAL A 231 -6.94 13.00 5.89
N VAL A 232 -5.75 13.53 5.67
CA VAL A 232 -5.32 14.11 4.38
C VAL A 232 -3.93 13.61 4.01
N SER A 233 -3.72 13.27 2.74
CA SER A 233 -2.39 12.94 2.22
C SER A 233 -1.51 14.18 2.15
N ALA A 234 -0.21 14.03 2.44
CA ALA A 234 0.75 15.12 2.44
C ALA A 234 2.12 14.73 1.84
N TYR A 235 2.74 15.68 1.16
CA TYR A 235 4.13 15.63 0.71
C TYR A 235 4.88 16.82 1.32
N GLY A 236 5.68 16.56 2.35
CA GLY A 236 6.22 17.65 3.17
C GLY A 236 5.08 18.52 3.71
N GLU A 237 5.12 19.82 3.41
CA GLU A 237 4.09 20.78 3.84
C GLU A 237 2.89 20.86 2.88
N ASN A 238 2.93 20.20 1.72
CA ASN A 238 1.87 20.25 0.73
C ASN A 238 0.81 19.17 0.98
N GLU A 239 -0.42 19.57 1.22
CA GLU A 239 -1.53 18.65 1.47
C GLU A 239 -2.53 18.55 0.32
N PHE A 240 -3.10 17.36 0.12
CA PHE A 240 -4.11 17.11 -0.90
C PHE A 240 -5.53 17.12 -0.31
N GLY A 241 -6.04 18.31 -0.04
CA GLY A 241 -7.40 18.54 0.47
C GLY A 241 -8.50 17.79 -0.30
N PRO A 242 -8.56 17.81 -1.66
CA PRO A 242 -9.64 17.16 -2.40
C PRO A 242 -9.81 15.64 -2.14
N GLY A 243 -8.75 14.96 -1.69
CA GLY A 243 -8.77 13.54 -1.37
C GLY A 243 -9.01 13.21 0.11
N MET A 244 -9.29 14.22 0.95
CA MET A 244 -9.47 14.01 2.40
C MET A 244 -10.62 13.04 2.72
N LYS A 245 -10.50 12.38 3.86
CA LYS A 245 -11.53 11.48 4.40
C LYS A 245 -11.82 11.82 5.85
N ILE A 246 -13.07 11.59 6.27
CA ILE A 246 -13.53 11.93 7.61
C ILE A 246 -14.03 10.65 8.30
N ALA A 247 -13.58 10.42 9.54
CA ALA A 247 -14.16 9.42 10.43
C ALA A 247 -14.89 10.11 11.57
N VAL A 248 -16.17 9.81 11.73
CA VAL A 248 -16.98 10.33 12.83
C VAL A 248 -16.48 9.75 14.14
N LEU A 249 -16.28 10.62 15.13
CA LEU A 249 -15.94 10.22 16.48
C LEU A 249 -17.21 9.98 17.28
N VAL A 250 -17.24 8.89 18.01
CA VAL A 250 -18.24 8.61 19.04
C VAL A 250 -17.50 8.33 20.34
N ASP A 251 -17.77 9.16 21.35
CA ASP A 251 -17.33 9.00 22.75
C ASP A 251 -18.31 8.02 23.41
N TYR A 252 -17.81 6.85 23.81
CA TYR A 252 -18.64 5.80 24.42
C TYR A 252 -18.43 5.81 25.93
N ASP A 253 -19.53 6.02 26.66
CA ASP A 253 -19.53 5.91 28.12
C ASP A 253 -20.31 4.68 28.62
N ASP A 254 -20.31 4.47 29.93
CA ASP A 254 -20.98 3.35 30.60
C ASP A 254 -22.52 3.32 30.39
N SER A 255 -23.11 4.34 29.76
CA SER A 255 -24.55 4.38 29.43
C SER A 255 -24.85 3.94 28.00
N MET A 256 -23.83 3.75 27.16
CA MET A 256 -23.96 3.37 25.76
C MET A 256 -23.77 1.85 25.55
N PRO A 257 -24.19 1.30 24.39
CA PRO A 257 -23.78 -0.04 23.98
C PRO A 257 -22.24 -0.17 23.98
N PRO A 258 -21.70 -1.39 24.16
CA PRO A 258 -20.26 -1.60 24.14
C PRO A 258 -19.62 -0.98 22.90
N SER A 259 -18.53 -0.23 23.13
CA SER A 259 -17.79 0.40 22.06
C SER A 259 -17.28 -0.63 21.04
N PRO A 260 -17.28 -0.29 19.74
CA PRO A 260 -16.63 -1.10 18.70
C PRO A 260 -15.18 -1.44 19.01
N ALA A 261 -14.49 -0.64 19.84
CA ALA A 261 -13.11 -0.92 20.27
C ALA A 261 -12.96 -2.24 21.04
N PHE A 262 -14.06 -2.75 21.60
CA PHE A 262 -14.12 -4.02 22.32
C PHE A 262 -14.84 -5.11 21.51
N SER A 263 -15.09 -4.89 20.22
CA SER A 263 -15.67 -5.93 19.36
C SER A 263 -14.70 -7.10 19.20
N PRO A 264 -15.18 -8.36 19.30
CA PRO A 264 -14.33 -9.53 19.11
C PRO A 264 -13.79 -9.57 17.68
N ALA A 265 -12.49 -9.87 17.54
CA ALA A 265 -11.82 -9.92 16.25
C ALA A 265 -12.32 -11.05 15.35
N LEU A 266 -12.74 -12.17 15.94
CA LEU A 266 -13.33 -13.31 15.26
C LEU A 266 -14.30 -13.99 16.22
N VAL A 267 -15.42 -14.48 15.67
CA VAL A 267 -16.24 -15.50 16.33
C VAL A 267 -16.30 -16.67 15.37
N SER A 268 -15.83 -17.83 15.81
CA SER A 268 -15.90 -19.07 15.03
C SER A 268 -16.64 -20.13 15.81
N PHE A 269 -17.28 -21.04 15.09
CA PHE A 269 -17.98 -22.18 15.67
C PHE A 269 -17.47 -23.43 14.98
N GLU A 270 -16.96 -24.38 15.76
CA GLU A 270 -16.60 -25.70 15.30
C GLU A 270 -17.71 -26.67 15.72
N ASP A 271 -18.43 -27.23 14.74
CA ASP A 271 -19.44 -28.25 15.01
C ASP A 271 -18.75 -29.58 15.31
N GLU A 272 -19.00 -30.12 16.49
CA GLU A 272 -18.42 -31.37 16.99
C GLU A 272 -19.37 -32.57 16.79
N ASP A 273 -20.63 -32.34 16.38
CA ASP A 273 -21.61 -33.40 16.16
C ASP A 273 -22.01 -33.54 14.67
N PRO A 274 -21.67 -34.66 14.01
CA PRO A 274 -22.04 -34.90 12.61
C PRO A 274 -23.52 -35.29 12.42
N GLY A 275 -24.33 -35.33 13.47
CA GLY A 275 -25.75 -35.66 13.44
C GLY A 275 -26.59 -34.66 12.64
N VAL A 276 -27.36 -35.16 11.67
CA VAL A 276 -28.26 -34.30 10.86
C VAL A 276 -29.29 -33.60 11.76
N GLY A 277 -29.23 -32.27 11.80
CA GLY A 277 -30.15 -31.44 12.58
C GLY A 277 -29.74 -31.26 14.05
N VAL A 278 -28.54 -31.68 14.44
CA VAL A 278 -27.92 -31.37 15.73
C VAL A 278 -26.87 -30.30 15.50
N ILE A 279 -26.86 -29.27 16.33
CA ILE A 279 -25.78 -28.27 16.38
C ILE A 279 -25.17 -28.42 17.76
N SER A 280 -23.95 -28.94 17.85
CA SER A 280 -23.25 -29.13 19.12
C SER A 280 -21.78 -28.92 18.89
N GLY A 281 -21.18 -27.94 19.56
CA GLY A 281 -19.79 -27.60 19.31
C GLY A 281 -19.31 -26.45 20.16
N THR A 282 -18.08 -26.03 19.91
CA THR A 282 -17.41 -24.98 20.69
C THR A 282 -17.39 -23.68 19.90
N VAL A 283 -17.75 -22.59 20.58
CA VAL A 283 -17.58 -21.22 20.06
C VAL A 283 -16.23 -20.70 20.54
N HIS A 284 -15.42 -20.20 19.61
CA HIS A 284 -14.11 -19.59 19.86
C HIS A 284 -14.12 -18.11 19.49
#